data_AF-N9RDC5-F1
#
_entry.id   AF-N9RDC5-F1
#
_cell.length_a   1.000
_cell.length_b   1.000
_cell.length_c   1.000
_cell.angle_alpha   90.00
_cell.angle_beta   90.00
_cell.angle_gamma   90.00
#
_symmetry.space_group_name_H-M   'P 1'
#
loop_
_entity.id
_entity.type
_entity.pdbx_description
1 polymer ?
#
loop_
_entity_poly.entity_id
_entity_poly.type
_entity_poly.pdbx_seq_one_letter_code
_entity_poly.pdbx_strand_id
1 'polypeptide(L)'
;MLNAKKTVVIGFVGSTLDQGKRPDRWQRWRPTLSLLMHEDLMVDELVLLHDRQHHNLVKFIAEDAQQLSPSTTVSGQRVSIRDPWDFAEVYGALYDFVKSYPFDTENNNYLLHITTGTHVAQICWYLLVDANYLPAKLIQSAPNQQKTPEGEYRVIDLDLSRYDVLKQRFEDEQQQNWQQLKANISTYNHEFNQLITEVELVATRSSAPILIMGATGVGKSHLAKQIFQLKKDKFHLSGRFIDVNCATLRGDSAMSSLFGHIKGAFTGAAASRTGLLKSADQGILFLDEIGELGLDEQAMLLKALEDKSFFPVGSDKEVQADFQLIAGTNKDLRAEVQAGHFREDLWARLNTWTFFLPNLKDRIEDIAPNVEFELQRFAANHQRQLRFQRDALDVYLKFAKSKEASWQGNFRDLTASVTRLATLSSGELIRSETVEKEIQRLKQLWSIQTTQNQSKDIDILLKYLDQTQLSEIDEFDQIQLRGVLQVCEHAKSMADAGRQLFAASRQQRNTTNDSDRVKKYLARFGLSWRDFQ
;
A
#
# COMPACT_ATOMS: atom_id res chain seq x y z
N MET A 1 5.88 -16.08 49.78
CA MET A 1 4.54 -15.47 49.71
C MET A 1 4.74 -14.03 49.27
N LEU A 2 4.43 -13.70 48.01
CA LEU A 2 4.41 -12.30 47.59
C LEU A 2 3.30 -11.60 48.38
N ASN A 3 3.61 -10.50 49.08
CA ASN A 3 2.56 -9.68 49.69
C ASN A 3 1.60 -9.25 48.57
N ALA A 4 0.30 -9.51 48.75
CA ALA A 4 -0.71 -9.01 47.84
C ALA A 4 -0.62 -7.48 47.80
N LYS A 5 -0.60 -6.90 46.59
CA LYS A 5 -0.62 -5.44 46.42
C LYS A 5 -1.92 -4.88 47.00
N LYS A 6 -1.84 -3.71 47.64
CA LYS A 6 -3.02 -3.03 48.19
C LYS A 6 -3.87 -2.43 47.07
N THR A 7 -5.19 -2.48 47.19
CA THR A 7 -6.10 -1.86 46.23
C THR A 7 -6.46 -0.45 46.68
N VAL A 8 -6.12 0.53 45.85
CA VAL A 8 -6.43 1.96 46.06
C VAL A 8 -7.49 2.38 45.05
N VAL A 9 -8.66 2.78 45.54
CA VAL A 9 -9.74 3.31 44.71
C VAL A 9 -9.71 4.84 44.76
N ILE A 10 -9.59 5.50 43.62
CA ILE A 10 -9.62 6.96 43.49
C ILE A 10 -10.91 7.35 42.78
N GLY A 11 -11.66 8.31 43.29
CA GLY A 11 -12.90 8.75 42.65
C GLY A 11 -13.39 10.10 43.15
N PHE A 12 -14.35 10.69 42.47
CA PHE A 12 -15.06 11.84 43.03
C PHE A 12 -15.98 11.41 44.16
N VAL A 13 -16.23 12.30 45.11
CA VAL A 13 -17.31 12.11 46.06
C VAL A 13 -18.66 12.09 45.33
N GLY A 14 -19.54 11.12 45.60
CA GLY A 14 -20.89 11.11 45.05
C GLY A 14 -21.77 12.17 45.71
N SER A 15 -21.62 13.41 45.26
CA SER A 15 -22.24 14.60 45.85
C SER A 15 -23.76 14.55 45.98
N THR A 16 -24.46 13.66 45.27
CA THR A 16 -25.92 13.49 45.39
C THR A 16 -26.29 12.18 46.10
N LEU A 17 -25.77 11.05 45.62
CA LEU A 17 -26.23 9.72 46.04
C LEU A 17 -25.53 9.23 47.31
N ASP A 18 -24.31 9.68 47.61
CA ASP A 18 -23.62 9.32 48.86
C ASP A 18 -24.02 10.21 50.04
N GLN A 19 -24.92 11.17 49.86
CA GLN A 19 -25.43 12.00 50.94
C GLN A 19 -26.52 11.29 51.76
N GLY A 20 -26.49 11.49 53.08
CA GLY A 20 -27.64 11.16 53.94
C GLY A 20 -27.26 10.91 55.39
N LYS A 21 -27.95 11.56 56.32
CA LYS A 21 -27.84 11.30 57.79
C LYS A 21 -28.97 10.43 58.33
N ARG A 22 -29.95 10.08 57.49
CA ARG A 22 -31.14 9.33 57.90
C ARG A 22 -30.80 7.83 58.02
N PRO A 23 -31.50 7.07 58.88
CA PRO A 23 -31.22 5.64 59.10
C PRO A 23 -31.40 4.76 57.85
N ASP A 24 -32.24 5.18 56.91
CA ASP A 24 -32.53 4.47 55.66
C ASP A 24 -31.40 4.54 54.62
N ARG A 25 -30.31 5.27 54.90
CA ARG A 25 -29.13 5.34 54.01
C ARG A 25 -28.49 3.99 53.72
N TRP A 26 -28.63 3.02 54.64
CA TRP A 26 -28.13 1.66 54.48
C TRP A 26 -28.98 0.80 53.54
N GLN A 27 -30.19 1.24 53.19
CA GLN A 27 -31.11 0.53 52.30
C GLN A 27 -31.05 1.05 50.86
N ARG A 28 -30.24 2.08 50.60
CA ARG A 28 -30.12 2.75 49.31
C ARG A 28 -28.78 2.43 48.68
N TRP A 29 -28.76 2.29 47.36
CA TRP A 29 -27.52 2.17 46.62
C TRP A 29 -26.75 3.50 46.63
N ARG A 30 -25.47 3.42 47.01
CA ARG A 30 -24.55 4.55 47.20
C ARG A 30 -23.27 4.27 46.42
N PRO A 31 -22.98 4.99 45.32
CA PRO A 31 -22.01 4.57 44.32
C PRO A 31 -20.59 4.39 44.86
N THR A 32 -20.17 5.21 45.83
CA THR A 32 -18.83 5.11 46.44
C THR A 32 -18.77 4.02 47.51
N LEU A 33 -19.77 3.95 48.39
CA LEU A 33 -19.78 2.95 49.48
C LEU A 33 -20.13 1.53 49.00
N SER A 34 -20.86 1.40 47.90
CA SER A 34 -21.24 0.09 47.36
C SER A 34 -20.01 -0.73 47.00
N LEU A 35 -18.92 -0.08 46.57
CA LEU A 35 -17.63 -0.73 46.30
C LEU A 35 -17.04 -1.45 47.52
N LEU A 36 -17.41 -1.05 48.74
CA LEU A 36 -16.94 -1.66 49.99
C LEU A 36 -17.82 -2.81 50.47
N MET A 37 -18.93 -3.09 49.78
CA MET A 37 -19.90 -4.13 50.14
C MET A 37 -19.67 -5.46 49.40
N HIS A 38 -18.68 -5.52 48.51
CA HIS A 38 -18.39 -6.68 47.68
C HIS A 38 -17.26 -7.54 48.31
N GLU A 39 -17.53 -8.81 48.58
CA GLU A 39 -16.55 -9.73 49.19
C GLU A 39 -15.34 -10.01 48.28
N ASP A 40 -15.54 -9.93 46.97
CA ASP A 40 -14.53 -10.16 45.93
C ASP A 40 -13.69 -8.92 45.58
N LEU A 41 -14.03 -7.75 46.15
CA LEU A 41 -13.32 -6.49 45.97
C LEU A 41 -12.84 -5.94 47.31
N MET A 42 -11.62 -6.33 47.72
CA MET A 42 -10.99 -5.77 48.91
C MET A 42 -10.35 -4.41 48.58
N VAL A 43 -10.94 -3.33 49.11
CA VAL A 43 -10.43 -1.95 48.98
C VAL A 43 -9.66 -1.57 50.24
N ASP A 44 -8.34 -1.37 50.13
CA ASP A 44 -7.48 -0.98 51.26
C ASP A 44 -7.50 0.54 51.51
N GLU A 45 -7.57 1.32 50.43
CA GLU A 45 -7.61 2.78 50.49
C GLU A 45 -8.65 3.35 49.52
N LEU A 46 -9.43 4.32 49.97
CA LEU A 46 -10.40 5.06 49.20
C LEU A 46 -10.04 6.55 49.22
N VAL A 47 -9.59 7.06 48.08
CA VAL A 47 -9.17 8.45 47.88
C VAL A 47 -10.31 9.21 47.21
N LEU A 48 -10.93 10.13 47.95
CA LEU A 48 -12.09 10.89 47.50
C LEU A 48 -11.72 12.31 47.11
N LEU A 49 -11.88 12.60 45.82
CA LEU A 49 -11.73 13.93 45.26
C LEU A 49 -12.97 14.77 45.57
N HIS A 50 -12.74 15.94 46.16
CA HIS A 50 -13.82 16.81 46.60
C HIS A 50 -13.48 18.29 46.45
N ASP A 51 -14.50 19.12 46.30
CA ASP A 51 -14.38 20.57 46.33
C ASP A 51 -14.43 21.10 47.78
N ARG A 52 -14.48 22.42 47.96
CA ARG A 52 -14.58 23.01 49.30
C ARG A 52 -15.91 22.69 50.00
N GLN A 53 -17.00 22.56 49.27
CA GLN A 53 -18.34 22.39 49.83
C GLN A 53 -18.57 20.98 50.36
N HIS A 54 -17.97 19.97 49.73
CA HIS A 54 -18.17 18.56 50.06
C HIS A 54 -17.11 17.97 51.01
N HIS A 55 -16.22 18.79 51.59
CA HIS A 55 -15.22 18.30 52.54
C HIS A 55 -15.82 17.56 53.74
N ASN A 56 -16.96 18.03 54.26
CA ASN A 56 -17.65 17.34 55.36
C ASN A 56 -18.29 16.02 54.92
N LEU A 57 -18.68 15.88 53.65
CA LEU A 57 -19.24 14.64 53.12
C LEU A 57 -18.21 13.51 53.11
N VAL A 58 -16.95 13.82 52.82
CA VAL A 58 -15.85 12.84 52.91
C VAL A 58 -15.73 12.26 54.31
N LYS A 59 -15.90 13.08 55.36
CA LYS A 59 -15.87 12.60 56.75
C LYS A 59 -17.02 11.64 57.04
N PHE A 60 -18.23 11.96 56.59
CA PHE A 60 -19.38 11.06 56.75
C PHE A 60 -19.20 9.74 55.98
N ILE A 61 -18.63 9.81 54.77
CA ILE A 61 -18.32 8.60 54.00
C ILE A 61 -17.25 7.77 54.70
N ALA A 62 -16.24 8.39 55.32
CA ALA A 62 -15.23 7.68 56.10
C ALA A 62 -15.82 6.97 57.32
N GLU A 63 -16.73 7.62 58.06
CA GLU A 63 -17.44 7.01 59.19
C GLU A 63 -18.29 5.81 58.77
N ASP A 64 -19.04 5.94 57.66
CA ASP A 64 -19.86 4.84 57.13
C ASP A 64 -18.98 3.71 56.54
N ALA A 65 -17.88 4.05 55.87
CA ALA A 65 -16.92 3.08 55.32
C ALA A 65 -16.29 2.23 56.43
N GLN A 66 -15.96 2.82 57.59
CA GLN A 66 -15.40 2.09 58.73
C GLN A 66 -16.38 1.03 59.29
N GLN A 67 -17.69 1.25 59.15
CA GLN A 67 -18.71 0.26 59.56
C GLN A 67 -18.83 -0.89 58.56
N LEU A 68 -18.63 -0.62 57.27
CA LEU A 68 -18.72 -1.63 56.21
C LEU A 68 -17.43 -2.45 56.07
N SER A 69 -16.29 -1.77 56.07
CA SER A 69 -14.96 -2.35 55.90
C SER A 69 -13.98 -1.67 56.87
N PRO A 70 -13.82 -2.22 58.10
CA PRO A 70 -12.97 -1.62 59.13
C PRO A 70 -11.49 -1.48 58.77
N SER A 71 -11.02 -2.27 57.79
CA SER A 71 -9.65 -2.23 57.27
C SER A 71 -9.43 -1.15 56.20
N THR A 72 -10.49 -0.60 55.62
CA THR A 72 -10.37 0.42 54.56
C THR A 72 -10.04 1.78 55.16
N THR A 73 -9.02 2.41 54.62
CA THR A 73 -8.65 3.80 54.95
C THR A 73 -9.30 4.75 53.96
N VAL A 74 -9.92 5.84 54.43
CA VAL A 74 -10.55 6.84 53.55
C VAL A 74 -9.82 8.17 53.69
N SER A 75 -9.36 8.73 52.56
CA SER A 75 -8.65 10.00 52.49
C SER A 75 -9.35 10.99 51.55
N GLY A 76 -9.26 12.28 51.85
CA GLY A 76 -9.85 13.35 51.04
C GLY A 76 -8.78 14.15 50.30
N GLN A 77 -8.93 14.31 48.99
CA GLN A 77 -8.04 15.09 48.15
C GLN A 77 -8.81 16.28 47.55
N ARG A 78 -8.34 17.49 47.82
CA ARG A 78 -9.05 18.69 47.38
C ARG A 78 -8.69 19.03 45.95
N VAL A 79 -9.69 19.10 45.08
CA VAL A 79 -9.55 19.55 43.69
C VAL A 79 -10.44 20.78 43.50
N SER A 80 -9.88 21.85 42.93
CA SER A 80 -10.61 23.10 42.72
C SER A 80 -11.01 23.22 41.26
N ILE A 81 -12.31 23.02 40.99
CA ILE A 81 -12.92 23.19 39.66
C ILE A 81 -14.05 24.21 39.84
N ARG A 82 -13.99 25.33 39.12
CA ARG A 82 -15.01 26.39 39.16
C ARG A 82 -16.17 26.04 38.26
N ASP A 83 -15.90 25.67 37.00
CA ASP A 83 -16.90 25.16 36.07
C ASP A 83 -16.68 23.66 35.81
N PRO A 84 -17.50 22.75 36.39
CA PRO A 84 -17.37 21.31 36.19
C PRO A 84 -17.85 20.83 34.81
N TRP A 85 -18.30 21.74 33.95
CA TRP A 85 -18.67 21.49 32.56
C TRP A 85 -17.67 22.07 31.55
N ASP A 86 -16.71 22.90 32.00
CA ASP A 86 -15.59 23.35 31.18
C ASP A 86 -14.53 22.25 31.06
N PHE A 87 -14.33 21.74 29.85
CA PHE A 87 -13.42 20.62 29.61
C PHE A 87 -11.97 20.98 29.94
N ALA A 88 -11.50 22.17 29.58
CA ALA A 88 -10.10 22.56 29.77
C ALA A 88 -9.78 22.75 31.25
N GLU A 89 -10.69 23.36 32.01
CA GLU A 89 -10.56 23.53 33.45
C GLU A 89 -10.57 22.18 34.17
N VAL A 90 -11.55 21.30 33.85
CA VAL A 90 -11.65 19.96 34.47
C VAL A 90 -10.42 19.13 34.14
N TYR A 91 -10.00 19.08 32.87
CA TYR A 91 -8.82 18.32 32.45
C TYR A 91 -7.56 18.83 33.16
N GLY A 92 -7.35 20.15 33.20
CA GLY A 92 -6.20 20.76 33.88
C GLY A 92 -6.15 20.42 35.37
N ALA A 93 -7.28 20.57 36.07
CA ALA A 93 -7.35 20.28 37.51
C ALA A 93 -7.10 18.79 37.82
N LEU A 94 -7.61 17.88 37.00
CA LEU A 94 -7.38 16.45 37.16
C LEU A 94 -5.95 16.04 36.80
N TYR A 95 -5.39 16.64 35.75
CA TYR A 95 -3.99 16.45 35.37
C TYR A 95 -3.04 16.90 36.48
N ASP A 96 -3.30 18.07 37.08
CA ASP A 96 -2.52 18.58 38.22
C ASP A 96 -2.60 17.63 39.43
N PHE A 97 -3.79 17.09 39.71
CA PHE A 97 -3.95 16.05 40.73
C PHE A 97 -3.08 14.83 40.44
N VAL A 98 -3.18 14.26 39.23
CA VAL A 98 -2.40 13.07 38.82
C VAL A 98 -0.90 13.33 38.94
N LYS A 99 -0.43 14.53 38.56
CA LYS A 99 0.98 14.89 38.67
C LYS A 99 1.47 15.04 40.12
N SER A 100 0.58 15.46 41.02
CA SER A 100 0.90 15.69 42.43
C SER A 100 0.75 14.45 43.32
N TYR A 101 -0.09 13.50 42.91
CA TYR A 101 -0.40 12.32 43.70
C TYR A 101 0.73 11.26 43.58
N PRO A 102 1.29 10.76 44.70
CA PRO A 102 2.45 9.87 44.67
C PRO A 102 2.03 8.42 44.37
N PHE A 103 1.88 8.09 43.08
CA PHE A 103 1.58 6.71 42.66
C PHE A 103 2.75 5.76 42.95
N ASP A 104 2.46 4.67 43.66
CA ASP A 104 3.36 3.55 43.91
C ASP A 104 2.76 2.29 43.29
N THR A 105 3.08 2.06 42.02
CA THR A 105 2.60 0.92 41.23
C THR A 105 3.29 -0.40 41.61
N GLU A 106 4.37 -0.36 42.40
CA GLU A 106 5.05 -1.57 42.87
C GLU A 106 4.26 -2.24 43.99
N ASN A 107 3.72 -1.44 44.91
CA ASN A 107 3.00 -1.95 46.08
C ASN A 107 1.46 -1.84 45.99
N ASN A 108 0.93 -1.02 45.08
CA ASN A 108 -0.50 -0.77 44.97
C ASN A 108 -1.08 -1.08 43.58
N ASN A 109 -2.34 -1.50 43.57
CA ASN A 109 -3.21 -1.58 42.40
C ASN A 109 -4.18 -0.39 42.44
N TYR A 110 -4.16 0.46 41.42
CA TYR A 110 -5.05 1.62 41.35
C TYR A 110 -6.32 1.30 40.53
N LEU A 111 -7.47 1.64 41.10
CA LEU A 111 -8.77 1.62 40.44
C LEU A 111 -9.34 3.04 40.43
N LEU A 112 -9.71 3.54 39.27
CA LEU A 112 -10.32 4.86 39.10
C LEU A 112 -11.84 4.72 38.97
N HIS A 113 -12.56 5.17 39.98
CA HIS A 113 -14.00 5.13 40.04
C HIS A 113 -14.62 6.20 39.14
N ILE A 114 -15.23 5.75 38.04
CA ILE A 114 -15.79 6.63 37.01
C ILE A 114 -17.30 6.87 37.17
N THR A 115 -17.98 6.22 38.12
CA THR A 115 -19.43 6.42 38.31
C THR A 115 -19.74 7.80 38.90
N THR A 116 -18.84 8.34 39.73
CA THR A 116 -19.01 9.64 40.38
C THR A 116 -18.32 10.77 39.62
N GLY A 117 -18.81 12.00 39.81
CA GLY A 117 -18.37 13.17 39.06
C GLY A 117 -19.28 13.50 37.86
N THR A 118 -18.94 14.55 37.11
CA THR A 118 -19.66 14.94 35.89
C THR A 118 -19.24 14.06 34.70
N HIS A 119 -20.07 13.99 33.66
CA HIS A 119 -19.68 13.31 32.40
C HIS A 119 -18.40 13.90 31.79
N VAL A 120 -18.14 15.19 31.97
CA VAL A 120 -16.88 15.83 31.55
C VAL A 120 -15.70 15.26 32.33
N ALA A 121 -15.82 15.10 33.65
CA ALA A 121 -14.80 14.47 34.47
C ALA A 121 -14.57 12.99 34.09
N GLN A 122 -15.63 12.25 33.74
CA GLN A 122 -15.51 10.87 33.25
C GLN A 122 -14.68 10.78 31.97
N ILE A 123 -14.92 11.67 31.00
CA ILE A 123 -14.15 11.73 29.76
C ILE A 123 -12.69 12.10 30.06
N CYS A 124 -12.46 13.09 30.91
CA CYS A 124 -11.10 13.50 31.28
C CYS A 124 -10.34 12.36 31.97
N TRP A 125 -11.01 11.59 32.84
CA TRP A 125 -10.45 10.40 33.47
C TRP A 125 -10.04 9.34 32.47
N TYR A 126 -10.92 9.03 31.52
CA TYR A 126 -10.63 8.11 30.44
C TYR A 126 -9.36 8.54 29.68
N LEU A 127 -9.28 9.82 29.29
CA LEU A 127 -8.13 10.34 28.54
C LEU A 127 -6.82 10.28 29.33
N LEU A 128 -6.86 10.53 30.65
CA LEU A 128 -5.67 10.47 31.50
C LEU A 128 -5.16 9.04 31.72
N VAL A 129 -6.08 8.07 31.78
CA VAL A 129 -5.71 6.65 31.86
C VAL A 129 -5.19 6.13 30.50
N ASP A 130 -5.88 6.43 29.41
CA ASP A 130 -5.50 6.02 28.04
C ASP A 130 -4.12 6.58 27.64
N ALA A 131 -3.85 7.84 27.97
CA ALA A 131 -2.55 8.47 27.76
C ALA A 131 -1.45 8.00 28.74
N ASN A 132 -1.73 7.01 29.60
CA ASN A 132 -0.82 6.47 30.62
C ASN A 132 -0.30 7.51 31.64
N TYR A 133 -0.98 8.63 31.84
CA TYR A 133 -0.64 9.56 32.92
C TYR A 133 -1.09 9.04 34.29
N LEU A 134 -2.20 8.30 34.32
CA LEU A 134 -2.76 7.69 35.52
C LEU A 134 -2.67 6.16 35.40
N PRO A 135 -1.79 5.48 36.17
CA PRO A 135 -1.58 4.04 36.07
C PRO A 135 -2.67 3.25 36.83
N ALA A 136 -3.92 3.38 36.40
CA ALA A 136 -5.09 2.77 37.03
C ALA A 136 -5.99 2.05 36.03
N LYS A 137 -6.73 1.03 36.47
CA LYS A 137 -7.88 0.50 35.71
C LYS A 137 -9.12 1.30 36.05
N LEU A 138 -10.11 1.35 35.17
CA LEU A 138 -11.38 2.01 35.51
C LEU A 138 -12.26 1.04 36.30
N ILE A 139 -13.03 1.56 37.26
CA ILE A 139 -14.08 0.83 37.95
C ILE A 139 -15.40 1.60 37.85
N GLN A 140 -16.45 0.93 37.43
CA GLN A 140 -17.80 1.48 37.32
C GLN A 140 -18.73 0.70 38.24
N SER A 141 -19.34 1.37 39.21
CA SER A 141 -20.46 0.84 39.99
C SER A 141 -21.81 1.26 39.41
N ALA A 142 -22.82 0.42 39.55
CA ALA A 142 -24.20 0.66 39.13
C ALA A 142 -25.20 0.02 40.11
N PRO A 143 -26.45 0.49 40.17
CA PRO A 143 -27.50 -0.19 40.93
C PRO A 143 -27.87 -1.50 40.23
N ASN A 144 -28.06 -2.58 41.00
CA ASN A 144 -28.50 -3.86 40.44
C ASN A 144 -30.02 -3.92 40.25
N GLN A 145 -30.50 -4.92 39.50
CA GLN A 145 -31.93 -5.10 39.21
C GLN A 145 -32.79 -5.31 40.47
N GLN A 146 -32.21 -5.90 41.50
CA GLN A 146 -32.85 -6.20 42.78
C GLN A 146 -32.89 -4.98 43.72
N LYS A 147 -32.26 -3.86 43.32
CA LYS A 147 -32.12 -2.62 44.09
C LYS A 147 -31.52 -2.83 45.49
N THR A 148 -30.58 -3.77 45.63
CA THR A 148 -29.85 -3.94 46.88
C THR A 148 -28.82 -2.81 47.05
N PRO A 149 -28.38 -2.52 48.30
CA PRO A 149 -27.38 -1.49 48.57
C PRO A 149 -26.01 -1.78 47.93
N GLU A 150 -25.65 -3.06 47.76
CA GLU A 150 -24.37 -3.45 47.15
C GLU A 150 -24.29 -3.09 45.65
N GLY A 151 -25.42 -3.14 44.94
CA GLY A 151 -25.44 -2.90 43.50
C GLY A 151 -24.58 -3.92 42.73
N GLU A 152 -23.92 -3.46 41.67
CA GLU A 152 -22.97 -4.22 40.88
C GLU A 152 -21.78 -3.33 40.48
N TYR A 153 -20.63 -3.93 40.18
CA TYR A 153 -19.47 -3.21 39.68
C TYR A 153 -18.81 -3.93 38.50
N ARG A 154 -18.08 -3.17 37.70
CA ARG A 154 -17.28 -3.67 36.58
C ARG A 154 -15.93 -2.97 36.57
N VAL A 155 -14.86 -3.76 36.55
CA VAL A 155 -13.50 -3.26 36.28
C VAL A 155 -13.27 -3.30 34.77
N ILE A 156 -12.77 -2.19 34.22
CA ILE A 156 -12.51 -2.00 32.80
C ILE A 156 -11.01 -1.72 32.67
N ASP A 157 -10.31 -2.64 32.01
CA ASP A 157 -8.90 -2.50 31.65
C ASP A 157 -8.82 -1.88 30.25
N LEU A 158 -8.20 -0.70 30.12
CA LEU A 158 -8.10 -0.01 28.83
C LEU A 158 -6.98 -0.57 27.94
N ASP A 159 -6.14 -1.48 28.45
CA ASP A 159 -5.10 -2.12 27.66
C ASP A 159 -5.69 -3.04 26.57
N LEU A 160 -5.73 -2.51 25.34
CA LEU A 160 -6.23 -3.19 24.15
C LEU A 160 -5.42 -4.45 23.79
N SER A 161 -4.20 -4.62 24.32
CA SER A 161 -3.35 -5.79 24.02
C SER A 161 -3.92 -7.13 24.52
N ARG A 162 -4.92 -7.10 25.42
CA ARG A 162 -5.59 -8.29 25.95
C ARG A 162 -6.92 -8.61 25.28
N TYR A 163 -7.40 -7.76 24.36
CA TYR A 163 -8.61 -8.04 23.58
C TYR A 163 -8.23 -8.76 22.28
N ASP A 164 -7.80 -10.02 22.43
CA ASP A 164 -7.42 -10.90 21.31
C ASP A 164 -8.47 -10.92 20.19
N VAL A 165 -9.76 -10.85 20.54
CA VAL A 165 -10.88 -10.89 19.59
C VAL A 165 -10.92 -9.68 18.64
N LEU A 166 -10.57 -8.48 19.12
CA LEU A 166 -10.54 -7.28 18.27
C LEU A 166 -9.30 -7.28 17.39
N LYS A 167 -8.15 -7.66 17.96
CA LYS A 167 -6.91 -7.84 17.21
C LYS A 167 -7.07 -8.89 16.11
N GLN A 168 -7.71 -10.02 16.42
CA GLN A 168 -8.01 -11.09 15.49
C GLN A 168 -8.93 -10.63 14.36
N ARG A 169 -9.96 -9.81 14.65
CA ARG A 169 -10.79 -9.21 13.59
C ARG A 169 -10.02 -8.29 12.66
N PHE A 170 -9.12 -7.46 13.20
CA PHE A 170 -8.27 -6.60 12.37
C PHE A 170 -7.28 -7.42 11.54
N GLU A 171 -6.70 -8.48 12.11
CA GLU A 171 -5.82 -9.42 11.40
C GLU A 171 -6.57 -10.16 10.29
N ASP A 172 -7.80 -10.62 10.54
CA ASP A 172 -8.66 -11.28 9.55
C ASP A 172 -9.02 -10.33 8.39
N GLU A 173 -9.39 -9.09 8.68
CA GLU A 173 -9.70 -8.08 7.65
C GLU A 173 -8.46 -7.74 6.80
N GLN A 174 -7.30 -7.58 7.45
CA GLN A 174 -6.01 -7.38 6.76
C GLN A 174 -5.67 -8.57 5.86
N GLN A 175 -5.82 -9.79 6.36
CA GLN A 175 -5.54 -11.00 5.61
C GLN A 175 -6.45 -11.13 4.38
N GLN A 176 -7.72 -10.76 4.49
CA GLN A 176 -8.66 -10.73 3.36
C GLN A 176 -8.24 -9.70 2.30
N ASN A 177 -7.87 -8.48 2.70
CA ASN A 177 -7.40 -7.46 1.76
C ASN A 177 -6.14 -7.91 1.01
N TRP A 178 -5.20 -8.56 1.71
CA TRP A 178 -3.98 -9.10 1.09
C TRP A 178 -4.30 -10.19 0.08
N GLN A 179 -5.21 -11.11 0.44
CA GLN A 179 -5.64 -12.17 -0.47
C GLN A 179 -6.30 -11.57 -1.72
N GLN A 180 -7.17 -10.58 -1.55
CA GLN A 180 -7.82 -9.87 -2.65
C GLN A 180 -6.80 -9.21 -3.59
N LEU A 181 -5.82 -8.47 -3.06
CA LEU A 181 -4.75 -7.86 -3.87
C LEU A 181 -3.93 -8.91 -4.65
N LYS A 182 -3.79 -10.12 -4.11
CA LYS A 182 -3.13 -11.26 -4.73
C LYS A 182 -4.04 -12.10 -5.63
N ALA A 183 -5.27 -11.67 -5.91
CA ALA A 183 -6.29 -12.48 -6.60
C ALA A 183 -6.58 -13.85 -5.96
N ASN A 184 -6.39 -13.95 -4.65
CA ASN A 184 -6.46 -15.20 -3.90
C ASN A 184 -5.44 -16.24 -4.37
N ILE A 185 -4.34 -15.81 -5.00
CA ILE A 185 -3.20 -16.66 -5.35
C ILE A 185 -2.27 -16.72 -4.14
N SER A 186 -1.90 -17.94 -3.73
CA SER A 186 -0.94 -18.20 -2.66
C SER A 186 0.49 -17.84 -3.11
N THR A 187 0.84 -16.56 -3.14
CA THR A 187 2.19 -16.10 -3.51
C THR A 187 3.16 -16.21 -2.34
N TYR A 188 4.33 -16.81 -2.60
CA TYR A 188 5.37 -17.10 -1.62
C TYR A 188 6.57 -16.16 -1.74
N ASN A 189 6.71 -15.41 -2.84
CA ASN A 189 7.81 -14.48 -3.02
C ASN A 189 7.76 -13.33 -1.99
N HIS A 190 8.85 -13.12 -1.26
CA HIS A 190 8.92 -12.17 -0.15
C HIS A 190 8.83 -10.71 -0.62
N GLU A 191 9.61 -10.34 -1.64
CA GLU A 191 9.64 -8.97 -2.17
C GLU A 191 8.27 -8.56 -2.72
N PHE A 192 7.62 -9.44 -3.46
CA PHE A 192 6.26 -9.18 -3.91
C PHE A 192 5.27 -9.05 -2.76
N ASN A 193 5.37 -9.91 -1.73
CA ASN A 193 4.48 -9.83 -0.59
C ASN A 193 4.65 -8.51 0.18
N GLN A 194 5.89 -8.02 0.34
CA GLN A 194 6.16 -6.69 0.90
C GLN A 194 5.57 -5.57 0.05
N LEU A 195 5.77 -5.61 -1.27
CA LEU A 195 5.18 -4.66 -2.19
C LEU A 195 3.66 -4.61 -2.06
N ILE A 196 2.99 -5.77 -1.96
CA ILE A 196 1.54 -5.83 -1.78
C ILE A 196 1.09 -5.20 -0.46
N THR A 197 1.84 -5.40 0.63
CA THR A 197 1.56 -4.74 1.91
C THR A 197 1.68 -3.21 1.81
N GLU A 198 2.69 -2.70 1.12
CA GLU A 198 2.85 -1.26 0.91
C GLU A 198 1.75 -0.69 0.00
N VAL A 199 1.39 -1.41 -1.07
CA VAL A 199 0.29 -1.04 -1.98
C VAL A 199 -1.03 -0.98 -1.22
N GLU A 200 -1.32 -1.94 -0.33
CA GLU A 200 -2.54 -1.90 0.49
C GLU A 200 -2.55 -0.67 1.41
N LEU A 201 -1.42 -0.39 2.08
CA LEU A 201 -1.29 0.75 2.98
C LEU A 201 -1.55 2.06 2.24
N VAL A 202 -0.95 2.24 1.07
CA VAL A 202 -1.15 3.44 0.23
C VAL A 202 -2.58 3.49 -0.29
N ALA A 203 -3.12 2.39 -0.81
CA ALA A 203 -4.48 2.35 -1.34
C ALA A 203 -5.54 2.67 -0.28
N THR A 204 -5.29 2.32 0.98
CA THR A 204 -6.19 2.57 2.11
C THR A 204 -6.00 3.93 2.77
N ARG A 205 -4.80 4.52 2.73
CA ARG A 205 -4.51 5.78 3.45
C ARG A 205 -4.36 7.00 2.55
N SER A 206 -4.33 6.81 1.23
CA SER A 206 -4.05 7.87 0.26
C SER A 206 -4.98 7.81 -0.96
N SER A 207 -5.35 9.00 -1.45
CA SER A 207 -6.03 9.21 -2.74
C SER A 207 -5.11 9.74 -3.83
N ALA A 208 -3.82 9.94 -3.53
CA ALA A 208 -2.83 10.41 -4.49
C ALA A 208 -2.58 9.35 -5.59
N PRO A 209 -2.06 9.75 -6.77
CA PRO A 209 -1.80 8.83 -7.86
C PRO A 209 -0.86 7.68 -7.47
N ILE A 210 -1.14 6.49 -7.98
CA ILE A 210 -0.28 5.30 -7.83
C ILE A 210 0.36 4.99 -9.19
N LEU A 211 1.69 4.93 -9.25
CA LEU A 211 2.44 4.54 -10.42
C LEU A 211 2.94 3.09 -10.28
N ILE A 212 2.51 2.21 -11.18
CA ILE A 212 2.92 0.81 -11.25
C ILE A 212 3.88 0.63 -12.43
N MET A 213 5.15 0.44 -12.13
CA MET A 213 6.19 0.20 -13.11
C MET A 213 6.47 -1.30 -13.25
N GLY A 214 6.84 -1.72 -14.45
CA GLY A 214 7.29 -3.09 -14.70
C GLY A 214 7.11 -3.52 -16.14
N ALA A 215 7.79 -4.60 -16.50
CA ALA A 215 7.77 -5.12 -17.86
C ALA A 215 6.35 -5.47 -18.34
N THR A 216 6.18 -5.61 -19.65
CA THR A 216 4.90 -6.02 -20.20
C THR A 216 4.56 -7.43 -19.72
N GLY A 217 3.31 -7.65 -19.28
CA GLY A 217 2.85 -8.96 -18.82
C GLY A 217 3.15 -9.31 -17.35
N VAL A 218 3.70 -8.40 -16.54
CA VAL A 218 3.91 -8.62 -15.09
C VAL A 218 2.63 -8.53 -14.24
N GLY A 219 1.51 -8.11 -14.82
CA GLY A 219 0.21 -8.03 -14.14
C GLY A 219 -0.21 -6.64 -13.65
N LYS A 220 0.34 -5.54 -14.20
CA LYS A 220 -0.02 -4.15 -13.83
C LYS A 220 -1.54 -3.90 -13.81
N SER A 221 -2.23 -4.21 -14.91
CA SER A 221 -3.68 -4.00 -15.05
C SER A 221 -4.49 -4.90 -14.10
N HIS A 222 -3.95 -6.07 -13.76
CA HIS A 222 -4.58 -6.95 -12.78
C HIS A 222 -4.49 -6.35 -11.37
N LEU A 223 -3.30 -5.89 -10.95
CA LEU A 223 -3.12 -5.23 -9.66
C LEU A 223 -3.98 -3.96 -9.55
N ALA A 224 -4.05 -3.15 -10.61
CA ALA A 224 -4.91 -1.95 -10.64
C ALA A 224 -6.39 -2.28 -10.38
N LYS A 225 -6.90 -3.38 -10.95
CA LYS A 225 -8.28 -3.86 -10.71
C LYS A 225 -8.48 -4.30 -9.26
N GLN A 226 -7.50 -4.95 -8.65
CA GLN A 226 -7.60 -5.35 -7.25
C GLN A 226 -7.54 -4.14 -6.31
N ILE A 227 -6.70 -3.14 -6.60
CA ILE A 227 -6.68 -1.86 -5.86
C ILE A 227 -8.05 -1.18 -5.94
N PHE A 228 -8.68 -1.17 -7.12
CA PHE A 228 -10.03 -0.65 -7.28
C PHE A 228 -11.05 -1.41 -6.44
N GLN A 229 -11.04 -2.74 -6.48
CA GLN A 229 -12.00 -3.54 -5.71
C GLN A 229 -11.81 -3.32 -4.20
N LEU A 230 -10.56 -3.30 -3.72
CA LEU A 230 -10.23 -2.98 -2.32
C LEU A 230 -10.76 -1.60 -1.90
N LYS A 231 -10.52 -0.56 -2.71
CA LYS A 231 -11.01 0.79 -2.43
C LYS A 231 -12.53 0.89 -2.50
N LYS A 232 -13.16 0.17 -3.44
CA LYS A 232 -14.62 0.11 -3.57
C LYS A 232 -15.27 -0.51 -2.33
N ASP A 233 -14.70 -1.59 -1.82
CA ASP A 233 -15.22 -2.31 -0.66
C ASP A 233 -15.04 -1.49 0.64
N LYS A 234 -13.90 -0.80 0.82
CA LYS A 234 -13.62 0.02 2.01
C LYS A 234 -14.26 1.41 2.01
N PHE A 235 -14.22 2.11 0.88
CA PHE A 235 -14.64 3.52 0.79
C PHE A 235 -15.94 3.72 0.02
N HIS A 236 -16.62 2.65 -0.39
CA HIS A 236 -17.89 2.71 -1.12
C HIS A 236 -17.81 3.61 -2.36
N LEU A 237 -16.74 3.48 -3.16
CA LEU A 237 -16.58 4.22 -4.42
C LEU A 237 -17.82 4.03 -5.31
N SER A 238 -18.48 5.14 -5.64
CA SER A 238 -19.70 5.16 -6.47
C SER A 238 -19.40 5.14 -7.98
N GLY A 239 -18.20 5.59 -8.37
CA GLY A 239 -17.74 5.59 -9.75
C GLY A 239 -17.20 4.24 -10.23
N ARG A 240 -16.92 4.18 -11.54
CA ARG A 240 -16.46 2.95 -12.22
C ARG A 240 -14.94 2.90 -12.30
N PHE A 241 -14.42 1.69 -12.53
CA PHE A 241 -13.05 1.49 -12.99
C PHE A 241 -12.99 1.69 -14.51
N ILE A 242 -12.23 2.68 -14.96
CA ILE A 242 -12.02 2.95 -16.39
C ILE A 242 -10.58 2.56 -16.74
N ASP A 243 -10.44 1.57 -17.62
CA ASP A 243 -9.16 1.03 -18.08
C ASP A 243 -8.85 1.59 -19.48
N VAL A 244 -7.70 2.26 -19.63
CA VAL A 244 -7.28 2.90 -20.88
C VAL A 244 -5.86 2.50 -21.19
N ASN A 245 -5.66 1.84 -22.34
CA ASN A 245 -4.33 1.59 -22.88
C ASN A 245 -3.88 2.78 -23.76
N CYS A 246 -2.95 3.57 -23.26
CA CYS A 246 -2.46 4.77 -23.92
C CYS A 246 -1.71 4.47 -25.22
N ALA A 247 -1.16 3.26 -25.39
CA ALA A 247 -0.50 2.85 -26.63
C ALA A 247 -1.46 2.76 -27.83
N THR A 248 -2.77 2.65 -27.58
CA THR A 248 -3.80 2.63 -28.64
C THR A 248 -4.32 4.02 -29.01
N LEU A 249 -3.87 5.06 -28.31
CA LEU A 249 -4.30 6.45 -28.47
C LEU A 249 -3.21 7.24 -29.20
N ARG A 250 -3.55 7.95 -30.28
CA ARG A 250 -2.61 8.80 -31.04
C ARG A 250 -3.26 10.12 -31.49
N GLY A 251 -2.59 11.25 -31.27
CA GLY A 251 -3.02 12.59 -31.73
C GLY A 251 -4.44 12.95 -31.31
N ASP A 252 -5.20 13.59 -32.21
CA ASP A 252 -6.58 14.05 -31.94
C ASP A 252 -7.52 12.95 -31.40
N SER A 253 -7.28 11.69 -31.76
CA SER A 253 -8.06 10.54 -31.25
C SER A 253 -7.82 10.27 -29.77
N ALA A 254 -6.59 10.52 -29.28
CA ALA A 254 -6.23 10.41 -27.87
C ALA A 254 -6.96 11.48 -27.06
N MET A 255 -6.81 12.73 -27.49
CA MET A 255 -7.45 13.90 -26.87
C MET A 255 -8.98 13.73 -26.79
N SER A 256 -9.57 13.35 -27.92
CA SER A 256 -11.01 13.10 -28.06
C SER A 256 -11.50 11.93 -27.18
N SER A 257 -10.70 10.88 -27.00
CA SER A 257 -11.08 9.74 -26.18
C SER A 257 -10.94 10.03 -24.68
N LEU A 258 -9.84 10.64 -24.26
CA LEU A 258 -9.56 10.95 -22.85
C LEU A 258 -10.46 12.07 -22.33
N PHE A 259 -10.48 13.21 -23.04
CA PHE A 259 -11.13 14.45 -22.60
C PHE A 259 -12.51 14.67 -23.24
N GLY A 260 -12.88 13.86 -24.23
CA GLY A 260 -14.11 14.09 -24.97
C GLY A 260 -14.00 15.26 -25.94
N HIS A 261 -15.06 15.50 -26.71
CA HIS A 261 -15.10 16.59 -27.67
C HIS A 261 -16.53 17.06 -27.93
N ILE A 262 -16.67 18.30 -28.39
CA ILE A 262 -17.94 18.81 -28.91
C ILE A 262 -18.06 18.56 -30.41
N LYS A 263 -19.30 18.61 -30.92
CA LYS A 263 -19.57 18.49 -32.35
C LYS A 263 -18.78 19.55 -33.13
N GLY A 264 -18.06 19.12 -34.17
CA GLY A 264 -17.27 20.00 -35.04
C GLY A 264 -15.87 20.35 -34.53
N ALA A 265 -15.40 19.75 -33.44
CA ALA A 265 -14.08 20.04 -32.87
C ALA A 265 -12.88 19.67 -33.77
N PHE A 266 -13.04 18.65 -34.63
CA PHE A 266 -12.03 18.23 -35.62
C PHE A 266 -12.72 17.52 -36.81
N THR A 267 -11.96 17.24 -37.87
CA THR A 267 -12.47 16.52 -39.05
C THR A 267 -12.92 15.10 -38.68
N GLY A 268 -14.24 14.87 -38.68
CA GLY A 268 -14.86 13.60 -38.25
C GLY A 268 -15.65 13.68 -36.95
N ALA A 269 -15.63 14.80 -36.23
CA ALA A 269 -16.42 15.05 -35.02
C ALA A 269 -17.91 15.31 -35.32
N ALA A 270 -18.61 14.31 -35.85
CA ALA A 270 -20.01 14.42 -36.28
C ALA A 270 -21.00 14.64 -35.10
N ALA A 271 -20.65 14.16 -33.91
CA ALA A 271 -21.41 14.29 -32.68
C ALA A 271 -20.47 14.54 -31.50
N SER A 272 -20.99 15.11 -30.40
CA SER A 272 -20.22 15.24 -29.16
C SER A 272 -20.02 13.90 -28.47
N ARG A 273 -18.87 13.70 -27.82
CA ARG A 273 -18.53 12.50 -27.06
C ARG A 273 -18.03 12.86 -25.67
N THR A 274 -18.54 12.17 -24.66
CA THR A 274 -18.02 12.26 -23.28
C THR A 274 -16.67 11.56 -23.18
N GLY A 275 -15.69 12.22 -22.55
CA GLY A 275 -14.36 11.67 -22.33
C GLY A 275 -14.31 10.54 -21.30
N LEU A 276 -13.27 9.71 -21.39
CA LEU A 276 -13.00 8.62 -20.45
C LEU A 276 -12.69 9.14 -19.04
N LEU A 277 -12.05 10.30 -18.89
CA LEU A 277 -11.80 10.92 -17.58
C LEU A 277 -13.12 11.25 -16.86
N LYS A 278 -14.09 11.83 -17.58
CA LYS A 278 -15.42 12.09 -17.00
C LYS A 278 -16.18 10.80 -16.70
N SER A 279 -15.93 9.74 -17.47
CA SER A 279 -16.53 8.42 -17.20
C SER A 279 -15.99 7.76 -15.93
N ALA A 280 -14.81 8.19 -15.46
CA ALA A 280 -14.14 7.72 -14.25
C ALA A 280 -14.47 8.55 -13.00
N ASP A 281 -15.35 9.55 -13.13
CA ASP A 281 -15.78 10.42 -12.02
C ASP A 281 -16.29 9.61 -10.83
N GLN A 282 -15.86 10.01 -9.62
CA GLN A 282 -16.04 9.31 -8.35
C GLN A 282 -15.50 7.86 -8.31
N GLY A 283 -14.61 7.51 -9.24
CA GLY A 283 -14.06 6.18 -9.42
C GLY A 283 -12.54 6.18 -9.59
N ILE A 284 -12.04 5.22 -10.37
CA ILE A 284 -10.61 5.08 -10.66
C ILE A 284 -10.39 5.05 -12.16
N LEU A 285 -9.46 5.89 -12.62
CA LEU A 285 -8.90 5.85 -13.96
C LEU A 285 -7.58 5.06 -13.90
N PHE A 286 -7.49 3.99 -14.70
CA PHE A 286 -6.24 3.28 -14.94
C PHE A 286 -5.71 3.63 -16.33
N LEU A 287 -4.50 4.22 -16.38
CA LEU A 287 -3.79 4.55 -17.62
C LEU A 287 -2.62 3.59 -17.81
N ASP A 288 -2.79 2.55 -18.63
CA ASP A 288 -1.71 1.63 -18.98
C ASP A 288 -0.82 2.25 -20.08
N GLU A 289 0.47 1.98 -19.96
CA GLU A 289 1.54 2.55 -20.78
C GLU A 289 1.48 4.09 -20.91
N ILE A 290 1.35 4.79 -19.78
CA ILE A 290 1.23 6.28 -19.73
C ILE A 290 2.38 7.01 -20.44
N GLY A 291 3.58 6.41 -20.50
CA GLY A 291 4.73 6.94 -21.24
C GLY A 291 4.59 6.92 -22.77
N GLU A 292 3.43 6.50 -23.30
CA GLU A 292 3.08 6.60 -24.71
C GLU A 292 2.25 7.84 -25.06
N LEU A 293 1.79 8.61 -24.06
CA LEU A 293 1.06 9.85 -24.28
C LEU A 293 1.98 10.94 -24.85
N GLY A 294 1.47 11.78 -25.75
CA GLY A 294 2.17 12.97 -26.22
C GLY A 294 2.18 14.09 -25.17
N LEU A 295 3.02 15.10 -25.39
CA LEU A 295 3.23 16.19 -24.42
C LEU A 295 1.97 17.03 -24.16
N ASP A 296 1.11 17.19 -25.18
CA ASP A 296 -0.14 17.93 -25.06
C ASP A 296 -1.16 17.16 -24.22
N GLU A 297 -1.30 15.85 -24.46
CA GLU A 297 -2.15 14.99 -23.64
C GLU A 297 -1.66 14.92 -22.19
N GLN A 298 -0.35 14.89 -21.97
CA GLN A 298 0.26 14.94 -20.64
C GLN A 298 -0.05 16.24 -19.91
N ALA A 299 0.02 17.39 -20.59
CA ALA A 299 -0.31 18.69 -20.01
C ALA A 299 -1.80 18.78 -19.60
N MET A 300 -2.70 18.29 -20.46
CA MET A 300 -4.13 18.23 -20.15
C MET A 300 -4.45 17.25 -19.01
N LEU A 301 -3.75 16.11 -18.97
CA LEU A 301 -3.89 15.13 -17.89
C LEU A 301 -3.44 15.73 -16.56
N LEU A 302 -2.31 16.43 -16.52
CA LEU A 302 -1.83 17.12 -15.32
C LEU A 302 -2.90 18.09 -14.79
N LYS A 303 -3.46 18.93 -15.66
CA LYS A 303 -4.53 19.85 -15.29
C LYS A 303 -5.74 19.12 -14.69
N ALA A 304 -6.19 18.04 -15.34
CA ALA A 304 -7.31 17.25 -14.84
C ALA A 304 -7.02 16.58 -13.48
N LEU A 305 -5.76 16.24 -13.18
CA LEU A 305 -5.35 15.65 -11.91
C LEU A 305 -5.27 16.67 -10.77
N GLU A 306 -4.83 17.89 -11.07
CA GLU A 306 -4.64 18.96 -10.07
C GLU A 306 -5.94 19.72 -9.81
N ASP A 307 -6.61 20.18 -10.86
CA ASP A 307 -7.79 21.06 -10.76
C ASP A 307 -9.10 20.27 -10.66
N LYS A 308 -9.07 18.96 -10.90
CA LYS A 308 -10.26 18.10 -11.05
C LYS A 308 -11.21 18.58 -12.14
N SER A 309 -10.68 19.32 -13.11
CA SER A 309 -11.44 19.91 -14.19
C SER A 309 -10.61 19.99 -15.47
N PHE A 310 -11.29 19.94 -16.62
CA PHE A 310 -10.66 20.04 -17.93
C PHE A 310 -11.65 20.52 -19.00
N PHE A 311 -11.12 20.95 -20.13
CA PHE A 311 -11.92 21.36 -21.29
C PHE A 311 -11.99 20.20 -22.31
N PRO A 312 -13.18 19.75 -22.70
CA PRO A 312 -13.34 18.89 -23.87
C PRO A 312 -12.76 19.55 -25.12
N VAL A 313 -12.27 18.76 -26.07
CA VAL A 313 -11.68 19.30 -27.30
C VAL A 313 -12.71 20.16 -28.05
N GLY A 314 -12.30 21.38 -28.38
CA GLY A 314 -13.13 22.39 -29.05
C GLY A 314 -14.16 23.09 -28.16
N SER A 315 -14.18 22.84 -26.85
CA SER A 315 -15.12 23.45 -25.90
C SER A 315 -14.49 24.54 -25.06
N ASP A 316 -15.17 25.67 -24.91
CA ASP A 316 -14.84 26.71 -23.91
C ASP A 316 -15.54 26.47 -22.56
N LYS A 317 -16.31 25.38 -22.45
CA LYS A 317 -16.96 24.97 -21.20
C LYS A 317 -16.14 23.90 -20.51
N GLU A 318 -15.80 24.18 -19.27
CA GLU A 318 -15.09 23.27 -18.40
C GLU A 318 -15.99 22.14 -17.89
N VAL A 319 -15.42 20.96 -17.71
CA VAL A 319 -16.06 19.77 -17.15
C VAL A 319 -15.27 19.34 -15.92
N GLN A 320 -15.96 19.06 -14.82
CA GLN A 320 -15.35 18.53 -13.60
C GLN A 320 -15.38 17.01 -13.59
N ALA A 321 -14.31 16.37 -13.11
CA ALA A 321 -14.24 14.94 -12.84
C ALA A 321 -13.28 14.70 -11.67
N ASP A 322 -13.81 14.14 -10.59
CA ASP A 322 -13.01 13.76 -9.43
C ASP A 322 -12.78 12.25 -9.44
N PHE A 323 -11.64 11.85 -10.00
CA PHE A 323 -11.21 10.47 -10.08
C PHE A 323 -9.87 10.29 -9.36
N GLN A 324 -9.60 9.06 -8.91
CA GLN A 324 -8.26 8.64 -8.49
C GLN A 324 -7.53 8.03 -9.69
N LEU A 325 -6.21 8.25 -9.77
CA LEU A 325 -5.40 7.76 -10.88
C LEU A 325 -4.51 6.58 -10.45
N ILE A 326 -4.53 5.52 -11.24
CA ILE A 326 -3.49 4.50 -11.26
C ILE A 326 -2.83 4.56 -12.64
N ALA A 327 -1.52 4.72 -12.71
CA ALA A 327 -0.78 4.74 -13.97
C ALA A 327 0.11 3.50 -14.07
N GLY A 328 0.22 2.93 -15.26
CA GLY A 328 1.10 1.81 -15.57
C GLY A 328 2.11 2.18 -16.64
N THR A 329 3.36 1.71 -16.53
CA THR A 329 4.32 1.81 -17.65
C THR A 329 5.46 0.79 -17.54
N ASN A 330 6.05 0.43 -18.67
CA ASN A 330 7.32 -0.28 -18.74
C ASN A 330 8.54 0.63 -19.01
N LYS A 331 8.33 1.92 -19.32
CA LYS A 331 9.40 2.88 -19.61
C LYS A 331 9.95 3.48 -18.31
N ASP A 332 11.24 3.84 -18.34
CA ASP A 332 11.80 4.70 -17.30
C ASP A 332 11.36 6.15 -17.56
N LEU A 333 10.31 6.58 -16.85
CA LEU A 333 9.78 7.95 -17.01
C LEU A 333 10.82 9.03 -16.70
N ARG A 334 11.82 8.76 -15.86
CA ARG A 334 12.88 9.73 -15.59
C ARG A 334 13.78 9.90 -16.81
N ALA A 335 14.09 8.82 -17.50
CA ALA A 335 14.82 8.86 -18.76
C ALA A 335 14.00 9.56 -19.86
N GLU A 336 12.69 9.31 -19.93
CA GLU A 336 11.80 9.98 -20.89
C GLU A 336 11.66 11.49 -20.62
N VAL A 337 11.73 11.92 -19.34
CA VAL A 337 11.82 13.34 -18.99
C VAL A 337 13.11 13.97 -19.52
N GLN A 338 14.25 13.30 -19.34
CA GLN A 338 15.53 13.78 -19.86
C GLN A 338 15.58 13.82 -21.39
N ALA A 339 14.89 12.90 -22.05
CA ALA A 339 14.74 12.87 -23.50
C ALA A 339 13.73 13.89 -24.04
N GLY A 340 12.96 14.56 -23.17
CA GLY A 340 11.93 15.52 -23.56
C GLY A 340 10.64 14.91 -24.09
N HIS A 341 10.44 13.59 -23.89
CA HIS A 341 9.21 12.89 -24.30
C HIS A 341 8.17 12.82 -23.18
N PHE A 342 8.57 13.14 -21.95
CA PHE A 342 7.67 13.17 -20.80
C PHE A 342 7.86 14.47 -20.01
N ARG A 343 6.77 15.04 -19.50
CA ARG A 343 6.85 16.30 -18.75
C ARG A 343 7.31 16.06 -17.32
N GLU A 344 8.21 16.92 -16.84
CA GLU A 344 8.75 16.87 -15.49
C GLU A 344 7.67 17.09 -14.40
N ASP A 345 6.73 18.00 -14.65
CA ASP A 345 5.63 18.33 -13.74
C ASP A 345 4.68 17.14 -13.53
N LEU A 346 4.26 16.47 -14.61
CA LEU A 346 3.46 15.27 -14.55
C LEU A 346 4.22 14.12 -13.88
N TRP A 347 5.51 13.94 -14.20
CA TRP A 347 6.34 12.93 -13.53
C TRP A 347 6.40 13.16 -12.02
N ALA A 348 6.65 14.39 -11.57
CA ALA A 348 6.69 14.74 -10.16
C ALA A 348 5.37 14.41 -9.45
N ARG A 349 4.23 14.62 -10.13
CA ARG A 349 2.91 14.28 -9.60
C ARG A 349 2.67 12.76 -9.50
N LEU A 350 3.14 12.00 -10.48
CA LEU A 350 2.95 10.54 -10.53
C LEU A 350 3.93 9.78 -9.62
N ASN A 351 5.14 10.29 -9.41
CA ASN A 351 6.21 9.59 -8.71
C ASN A 351 6.06 9.57 -7.18
N THR A 352 4.92 10.02 -6.64
CA THR A 352 4.67 10.03 -5.18
C THR A 352 4.59 8.61 -4.62
N TRP A 353 3.86 7.72 -5.31
CA TRP A 353 3.68 6.33 -4.91
C TRP A 353 4.03 5.41 -6.08
N THR A 354 5.33 5.11 -6.20
CA THR A 354 5.87 4.29 -7.30
C THR A 354 6.18 2.87 -6.82
N PHE A 355 5.61 1.87 -7.49
CA PHE A 355 5.82 0.46 -7.19
C PHE A 355 6.36 -0.30 -8.42
N PHE A 356 7.44 -1.06 -8.23
CA PHE A 356 8.06 -1.85 -9.29
C PHE A 356 7.62 -3.31 -9.18
N LEU A 357 6.81 -3.76 -10.12
CA LEU A 357 6.41 -5.16 -10.18
C LEU A 357 7.56 -6.04 -10.69
N PRO A 358 7.96 -7.09 -9.94
CA PRO A 358 9.04 -7.97 -10.36
C PRO A 358 8.62 -8.80 -11.58
N ASN A 359 9.61 -9.26 -12.36
CA ASN A 359 9.35 -10.21 -13.44
C ASN A 359 9.00 -11.59 -12.86
N LEU A 360 8.41 -12.45 -13.69
CA LEU A 360 8.11 -13.83 -13.31
C LEU A 360 9.38 -14.62 -12.94
N LYS A 361 10.51 -14.32 -13.59
CA LYS A 361 11.82 -14.90 -13.28
C LYS A 361 12.37 -14.53 -11.91
N ASP A 362 11.96 -13.37 -11.40
CA ASP A 362 12.39 -12.88 -10.09
C ASP A 362 11.47 -13.44 -8.99
N ARG A 363 10.45 -14.22 -9.38
CA ARG A 363 9.39 -14.78 -8.53
C ARG A 363 9.12 -16.25 -8.84
N ILE A 364 10.17 -17.05 -8.92
CA ILE A 364 10.12 -18.46 -9.34
C ILE A 364 9.24 -19.31 -8.41
N GLU A 365 9.16 -18.94 -7.13
CA GLU A 365 8.31 -19.59 -6.13
C GLU A 365 6.82 -19.48 -6.48
N ASP A 366 6.43 -18.39 -7.14
CA ASP A 366 5.05 -18.10 -7.49
C ASP A 366 4.58 -18.82 -8.76
N ILE A 367 5.48 -19.44 -9.53
CA ILE A 367 5.12 -20.15 -10.76
C ILE A 367 4.08 -21.24 -10.49
N ALA A 368 4.30 -22.09 -9.48
CA ALA A 368 3.41 -23.22 -9.21
C ALA A 368 1.98 -22.77 -8.80
N PRO A 369 1.81 -21.84 -7.84
CA PRO A 369 0.51 -21.25 -7.54
C PRO A 369 -0.18 -20.61 -8.76
N ASN A 370 0.57 -19.92 -9.61
CA ASN A 370 0.00 -19.28 -10.81
C ASN A 370 -0.43 -20.30 -11.87
N VAL A 371 0.29 -21.42 -12.01
CA VAL A 371 -0.13 -22.52 -12.90
C VAL A 371 -1.45 -23.11 -12.45
N GLU A 372 -1.61 -23.34 -11.15
CA GLU A 372 -2.86 -23.86 -10.59
C GLU A 372 -4.00 -22.86 -10.78
N PHE A 373 -3.77 -21.58 -10.47
CA PHE A 373 -4.75 -20.52 -10.68
C PHE A 373 -5.21 -20.44 -12.14
N GLU A 374 -4.29 -20.40 -13.12
CA GLU A 374 -4.66 -20.29 -14.52
C GLU A 374 -5.37 -21.55 -15.03
N LEU A 375 -5.02 -22.74 -14.52
CA LEU A 375 -5.72 -23.97 -14.85
C LEU A 375 -7.16 -23.94 -14.32
N GLN A 376 -7.36 -23.54 -13.06
CA GLN A 376 -8.69 -23.39 -12.46
C GLN A 376 -9.53 -22.34 -13.20
N ARG A 377 -8.92 -21.21 -13.56
CA ARG A 377 -9.57 -20.15 -14.34
C ARG A 377 -10.00 -20.65 -15.72
N PHE A 378 -9.14 -21.39 -16.42
CA PHE A 378 -9.49 -22.01 -17.70
C PHE A 378 -10.63 -23.02 -17.52
N ALA A 379 -10.54 -23.89 -16.52
CA ALA A 379 -11.55 -24.89 -16.20
C ALA A 379 -12.93 -24.26 -15.96
N ALA A 380 -12.98 -23.17 -15.20
CA ALA A 380 -14.21 -22.42 -14.93
C ALA A 380 -14.81 -21.78 -16.19
N ASN A 381 -13.99 -21.13 -17.02
CA ASN A 381 -14.44 -20.46 -18.24
C ASN A 381 -14.94 -21.44 -19.33
N HIS A 382 -14.37 -22.64 -19.37
CA HIS A 382 -14.69 -23.66 -20.38
C HIS A 382 -15.57 -24.79 -19.86
N GLN A 383 -16.03 -24.71 -18.60
CA GLN A 383 -16.84 -25.75 -17.93
C GLN A 383 -16.22 -27.16 -18.06
N ARG A 384 -14.89 -27.27 -18.03
CA ARG A 384 -14.15 -28.54 -18.09
C ARG A 384 -13.32 -28.72 -16.85
N GLN A 385 -13.40 -29.90 -16.24
CA GLN A 385 -12.48 -30.28 -15.18
C GLN A 385 -11.17 -30.76 -15.81
N LEU A 386 -10.07 -30.08 -15.49
CA LEU A 386 -8.74 -30.39 -16.00
C LEU A 386 -7.77 -30.49 -14.84
N ARG A 387 -6.90 -31.49 -14.89
CA ARG A 387 -5.81 -31.65 -13.94
C ARG A 387 -4.55 -32.13 -14.64
N PHE A 388 -3.40 -31.82 -14.08
CA PHE A 388 -2.15 -32.44 -14.51
C PHE A 388 -2.04 -33.86 -13.99
N GLN A 389 -1.48 -34.76 -14.80
CA GLN A 389 -0.86 -35.96 -14.28
C GLN A 389 0.33 -35.53 -13.41
N ARG A 390 0.52 -36.16 -12.24
CA ARG A 390 1.54 -35.75 -11.25
C ARG A 390 2.93 -35.58 -11.88
N ASP A 391 3.39 -36.61 -12.59
CA ASP A 391 4.71 -36.58 -13.23
C ASP A 391 4.80 -35.50 -14.33
N ALA A 392 3.68 -35.19 -15.01
CA ALA A 392 3.65 -34.15 -16.04
C ALA A 392 3.75 -32.74 -15.42
N LEU A 393 3.10 -32.52 -14.27
CA LEU A 393 3.23 -31.27 -13.51
C LEU A 393 4.67 -31.06 -13.05
N ASP A 394 5.30 -32.11 -12.50
CA ASP A 394 6.68 -32.05 -12.02
C ASP A 394 7.66 -31.70 -13.15
N VAL A 395 7.49 -32.30 -14.33
CA VAL A 395 8.29 -31.98 -15.52
C VAL A 395 8.07 -30.53 -15.95
N TYR A 396 6.82 -30.07 -16.01
CA TYR A 396 6.51 -28.69 -16.40
C TYR A 396 7.10 -27.67 -15.41
N LEU A 397 6.92 -27.88 -14.11
CA LEU A 397 7.44 -27.00 -13.07
C LEU A 397 8.97 -27.00 -13.03
N LYS A 398 9.61 -28.16 -13.21
CA LYS A 398 11.08 -28.25 -13.29
C LYS A 398 11.61 -27.43 -14.45
N PHE A 399 10.99 -27.50 -15.62
CA PHE A 399 11.35 -26.66 -16.75
C PHE A 399 11.07 -25.18 -16.47
N ALA A 400 9.86 -24.85 -16.00
CA ALA A 400 9.42 -23.49 -15.77
C ALA A 400 10.30 -22.72 -14.77
N LYS A 401 10.92 -23.43 -13.82
CA LYS A 401 11.85 -22.88 -12.82
C LYS A 401 13.32 -22.93 -13.25
N SER A 402 13.62 -23.47 -14.44
CA SER A 402 14.99 -23.62 -14.93
C SER A 402 15.50 -22.34 -15.61
N LYS A 403 16.83 -22.24 -15.78
CA LYS A 403 17.48 -21.14 -16.51
C LYS A 403 17.08 -21.07 -17.99
N GLU A 404 16.61 -22.18 -18.57
CA GLU A 404 16.13 -22.23 -19.95
C GLU A 404 14.77 -21.54 -20.11
N ALA A 405 14.02 -21.36 -19.02
CA ALA A 405 12.72 -20.71 -19.06
C ALA A 405 12.86 -19.19 -19.04
N SER A 406 12.76 -18.59 -20.23
CA SER A 406 13.09 -17.18 -20.40
C SER A 406 11.94 -16.21 -20.12
N TRP A 407 10.69 -16.68 -20.01
CA TRP A 407 9.50 -15.92 -19.58
C TRP A 407 9.49 -14.43 -20.02
N GLN A 408 9.83 -14.15 -21.28
CA GLN A 408 10.00 -12.77 -21.76
C GLN A 408 8.69 -11.98 -21.71
N GLY A 409 7.55 -12.65 -21.92
CA GLY A 409 6.21 -12.10 -21.73
C GLY A 409 5.67 -12.23 -20.30
N ASN A 410 6.49 -12.60 -19.32
CA ASN A 410 6.12 -12.76 -17.91
C ASN A 410 4.89 -13.66 -17.73
N PHE A 411 3.91 -13.25 -16.91
CA PHE A 411 2.69 -14.03 -16.66
C PHE A 411 1.84 -14.21 -17.93
N ARG A 412 1.95 -13.33 -18.92
CA ARG A 412 1.25 -13.51 -20.21
C ARG A 412 1.70 -14.79 -20.91
N ASP A 413 3.01 -15.06 -20.91
CA ASP A 413 3.57 -16.31 -21.48
C ASP A 413 3.10 -17.52 -20.67
N LEU A 414 3.06 -17.40 -19.34
CA LEU A 414 2.60 -18.46 -18.45
C LEU A 414 1.12 -18.79 -18.69
N THR A 415 0.23 -17.79 -18.71
CA THR A 415 -1.19 -17.94 -19.03
C THR A 415 -1.37 -18.58 -20.40
N ALA A 416 -0.63 -18.14 -21.41
CA ALA A 416 -0.70 -18.68 -22.76
C ALA A 416 -0.22 -20.15 -22.82
N SER A 417 0.84 -20.49 -22.09
CA SER A 417 1.34 -21.86 -21.96
C SER A 417 0.31 -22.77 -21.31
N VAL A 418 -0.23 -22.40 -20.15
CA VAL A 418 -1.26 -23.18 -19.44
C VAL A 418 -2.53 -23.33 -20.28
N THR A 419 -2.94 -22.26 -20.98
CA THR A 419 -4.08 -22.31 -21.92
C THR A 419 -3.84 -23.32 -23.03
N ARG A 420 -2.63 -23.36 -23.62
CA ARG A 420 -2.29 -24.34 -24.66
C ARG A 420 -2.27 -25.75 -24.12
N LEU A 421 -1.70 -25.99 -22.95
CA LEU A 421 -1.70 -27.30 -22.28
C LEU A 421 -3.12 -27.80 -22.04
N ALA A 422 -3.99 -26.94 -21.51
CA ALA A 422 -5.39 -27.23 -21.23
C ALA A 422 -6.23 -27.47 -22.50
N THR A 423 -5.95 -26.70 -23.57
CA THR A 423 -6.68 -26.82 -24.85
C THR A 423 -6.27 -28.07 -25.61
N LEU A 424 -4.96 -28.37 -25.66
CA LEU A 424 -4.40 -29.46 -26.45
C LEU A 424 -4.44 -30.82 -25.74
N SER A 425 -4.81 -30.86 -24.45
CA SER A 425 -4.97 -32.12 -23.74
C SER A 425 -6.19 -32.90 -24.23
N SER A 426 -5.98 -34.16 -24.60
CA SER A 426 -7.05 -35.11 -24.88
C SER A 426 -7.70 -35.60 -23.58
N GLY A 427 -8.95 -35.22 -23.33
CA GLY A 427 -9.69 -35.57 -22.12
C GLY A 427 -9.46 -34.60 -20.95
N GLU A 428 -9.55 -35.10 -19.71
CA GLU A 428 -9.47 -34.30 -18.47
C GLU A 428 -8.07 -34.23 -17.85
N LEU A 429 -7.09 -34.95 -18.43
CA LEU A 429 -5.76 -35.13 -17.87
C LEU A 429 -4.68 -34.59 -18.80
N ILE A 430 -3.90 -33.62 -18.33
CA ILE A 430 -2.72 -33.11 -19.03
C ILE A 430 -1.57 -34.08 -18.77
N ARG A 431 -1.12 -34.77 -19.84
CA ARG A 431 -0.09 -35.82 -19.79
C ARG A 431 1.30 -35.28 -20.16
N SER A 432 2.34 -36.04 -19.84
CA SER A 432 3.74 -35.68 -20.09
C SER A 432 4.02 -35.36 -21.56
N GLU A 433 3.42 -36.10 -22.50
CA GLU A 433 3.56 -35.83 -23.94
C GLU A 433 3.07 -34.42 -24.35
N THR A 434 2.01 -33.91 -23.70
CA THR A 434 1.49 -32.57 -23.97
C THR A 434 2.41 -31.50 -23.38
N VAL A 435 2.93 -31.76 -22.18
CA VAL A 435 3.91 -30.92 -21.49
C VAL A 435 5.20 -30.81 -22.28
N GLU A 436 5.77 -31.92 -22.74
CA GLU A 436 7.00 -31.95 -23.53
C GLU A 436 6.87 -31.16 -24.83
N LYS A 437 5.75 -31.32 -25.55
CA LYS A 437 5.45 -30.53 -26.75
C LYS A 437 5.39 -29.04 -26.47
N GLU A 438 4.79 -28.64 -25.34
CA GLU A 438 4.72 -27.24 -24.95
C GLU A 438 6.08 -26.67 -24.53
N ILE A 439 6.88 -27.44 -23.80
CA ILE A 439 8.27 -27.06 -23.46
C ILE A 439 9.07 -26.79 -24.74
N GLN A 440 8.98 -27.68 -25.73
CA GLN A 440 9.66 -27.48 -27.01
C GLN A 440 9.16 -26.22 -27.75
N ARG A 441 7.84 -25.98 -27.74
CA ARG A 441 7.27 -24.75 -28.31
C ARG A 441 7.82 -23.50 -27.61
N LEU A 442 7.85 -23.47 -26.28
CA LEU A 442 8.36 -22.32 -25.51
C LEU A 442 9.83 -22.05 -25.82
N LYS A 443 10.66 -23.11 -25.89
CA LYS A 443 12.07 -23.00 -26.28
C LYS A 443 12.22 -22.38 -27.67
N GLN A 444 11.41 -22.79 -28.65
CA GLN A 444 11.43 -22.23 -30.00
C GLN A 444 10.97 -20.77 -30.04
N LEU A 445 9.90 -20.43 -29.33
CA LEU A 445 9.38 -19.04 -29.29
C LEU A 445 10.42 -18.09 -28.71
N TRP A 446 11.08 -18.48 -27.63
CA TRP A 446 12.09 -17.66 -26.97
C TRP A 446 13.41 -17.61 -27.72
N SER A 447 13.79 -18.66 -28.47
CA SER A 447 14.99 -18.60 -29.33
C SER A 447 14.81 -17.60 -30.47
N ILE A 448 13.65 -17.60 -31.14
CA ILE A 448 13.33 -16.65 -32.23
C ILE A 448 13.38 -15.20 -31.72
N GLN A 449 12.83 -14.94 -30.53
CA GLN A 449 12.86 -13.59 -29.94
C GLN A 449 14.26 -13.16 -29.54
N THR A 450 15.10 -14.09 -29.08
CA THR A 450 16.51 -13.79 -28.76
C THR A 450 17.27 -13.42 -30.03
N THR A 451 17.04 -14.13 -31.15
CA THR A 451 17.59 -13.77 -32.45
C THR A 451 17.04 -12.44 -32.99
N GLN A 452 15.76 -12.12 -32.74
CA GLN A 452 15.17 -10.84 -33.14
C GLN A 452 15.65 -9.64 -32.30
N ASN A 453 15.89 -9.80 -31.01
CA ASN A 453 16.52 -8.76 -30.19
C ASN A 453 17.99 -8.58 -30.57
N GLN A 454 18.70 -9.67 -30.88
CA GLN A 454 20.04 -9.63 -31.48
C GLN A 454 20.04 -9.12 -32.93
N SER A 455 18.89 -9.03 -33.62
CA SER A 455 18.77 -8.46 -34.97
C SER A 455 18.15 -7.06 -35.00
N LYS A 456 17.59 -6.57 -33.88
CA LYS A 456 17.19 -5.16 -33.70
C LYS A 456 18.41 -4.28 -33.45
N ASP A 457 19.43 -4.84 -32.81
CA ASP A 457 20.79 -4.57 -33.22
C ASP A 457 20.96 -5.25 -34.58
N ILE A 458 20.73 -4.57 -35.71
CA ILE A 458 21.48 -4.99 -36.89
C ILE A 458 22.91 -4.91 -36.40
N ASP A 459 23.58 -6.06 -36.21
CA ASP A 459 24.95 -6.09 -35.71
C ASP A 459 25.67 -5.00 -36.49
N ILE A 460 26.03 -3.91 -35.82
CA ILE A 460 26.44 -2.68 -36.52
C ILE A 460 27.60 -3.00 -37.46
N LEU A 461 28.36 -4.05 -37.13
CA LEU A 461 29.34 -4.69 -37.98
C LEU A 461 28.79 -5.11 -39.35
N LEU A 462 27.63 -5.78 -39.43
CA LEU A 462 26.99 -6.21 -40.69
C LEU A 462 26.47 -5.07 -41.57
N LYS A 463 26.42 -3.82 -41.06
CA LYS A 463 26.19 -2.63 -41.91
C LYS A 463 27.44 -2.24 -42.71
N TYR A 464 28.63 -2.53 -42.17
CA TYR A 464 29.92 -2.05 -42.67
C TYR A 464 30.83 -3.17 -43.18
N LEU A 465 30.58 -4.42 -42.77
CA LEU A 465 31.36 -5.61 -43.07
C LEU A 465 30.41 -6.72 -43.54
N ASP A 466 30.85 -7.50 -44.53
CA ASP A 466 30.11 -8.69 -44.94
C ASP A 466 30.31 -9.86 -43.96
N GLN A 467 29.50 -10.92 -44.10
CA GLN A 467 29.56 -12.10 -43.22
C GLN A 467 30.91 -12.85 -43.31
N THR A 468 31.62 -12.73 -44.43
CA THR A 468 32.91 -13.40 -44.65
C THR A 468 34.01 -12.65 -43.90
N GLN A 469 34.07 -11.33 -44.03
CA GLN A 469 34.96 -10.44 -43.28
C GLN A 469 34.73 -10.54 -41.77
N LEU A 470 33.47 -10.68 -41.34
CA LEU A 470 33.14 -10.82 -39.93
C LEU A 470 33.69 -12.12 -39.34
N SER A 471 33.65 -13.22 -40.12
CA SER A 471 34.15 -14.53 -39.69
C SER A 471 35.69 -14.61 -39.58
N GLU A 472 36.39 -13.64 -40.15
CA GLU A 472 37.86 -13.52 -40.09
C GLU A 472 38.35 -12.65 -38.91
N ILE A 473 37.44 -12.01 -38.18
CA ILE A 473 37.75 -11.15 -37.02
C ILE A 473 37.46 -11.91 -35.73
N ASP A 474 38.43 -11.93 -34.81
CA ASP A 474 38.26 -12.54 -33.48
C ASP A 474 37.11 -11.88 -32.69
N GLU A 475 36.40 -12.66 -31.88
CA GLU A 475 35.26 -12.18 -31.07
C GLU A 475 35.63 -11.00 -30.16
N PHE A 476 36.87 -10.98 -29.65
CA PHE A 476 37.41 -9.86 -28.86
C PHE A 476 37.44 -8.54 -29.65
N ASP A 477 37.92 -8.59 -30.89
CA ASP A 477 38.00 -7.41 -31.76
C ASP A 477 36.61 -6.99 -32.26
N GLN A 478 35.70 -7.95 -32.51
CA GLN A 478 34.31 -7.65 -32.88
C GLN A 478 33.58 -6.85 -31.78
N ILE A 479 33.76 -7.22 -30.51
CA ILE A 479 33.15 -6.51 -29.37
C ILE A 479 33.66 -5.06 -29.30
N GLN A 480 34.97 -4.85 -29.47
CA GLN A 480 35.54 -3.49 -29.46
C GLN A 480 35.08 -2.66 -30.66
N LEU A 481 35.06 -3.26 -31.85
CA LEU A 481 34.64 -2.59 -33.08
C LEU A 481 33.17 -2.16 -33.01
N ARG A 482 32.26 -2.99 -32.47
CA ARG A 482 30.85 -2.59 -32.24
C ARG A 482 30.75 -1.29 -31.46
N GLY A 483 31.45 -1.18 -30.33
CA GLY A 483 31.42 0.02 -29.49
C GLY A 483 31.98 1.26 -30.21
N VAL A 484 33.04 1.09 -31.03
CA VAL A 484 33.60 2.19 -31.82
C VAL A 484 32.64 2.64 -32.92
N LEU A 485 32.02 1.72 -33.65
CA LEU A 485 31.07 2.04 -34.72
C LEU A 485 29.83 2.78 -34.19
N GLN A 486 29.32 2.38 -33.03
CA GLN A 486 28.17 3.04 -32.40
C GLN A 486 28.45 4.52 -32.10
N VAL A 487 29.65 4.82 -31.59
CA VAL A 487 30.05 6.21 -31.33
C VAL A 487 30.30 6.98 -32.63
N CYS A 488 30.86 6.33 -33.65
CA CYS A 488 31.09 6.96 -34.96
C CYS A 488 29.78 7.33 -35.67
N GLU A 489 28.73 6.49 -35.64
CA GLU A 489 27.41 6.79 -36.25
C GLU A 489 26.74 8.03 -35.64
N HIS A 490 26.97 8.32 -34.36
CA HIS A 490 26.28 9.39 -33.63
C HIS A 490 27.11 10.67 -33.44
N ALA A 491 28.41 10.63 -33.78
CA ALA A 491 29.32 11.74 -33.56
C ALA A 491 29.32 12.75 -34.72
N LYS A 492 29.30 14.04 -34.41
CA LYS A 492 29.21 15.14 -35.41
C LYS A 492 30.46 15.28 -36.28
N SER A 493 31.59 14.75 -35.85
CA SER A 493 32.86 14.76 -36.56
C SER A 493 33.82 13.72 -35.97
N MET A 494 34.86 13.36 -36.72
CA MET A 494 35.92 12.44 -36.24
C MET A 494 36.61 12.96 -34.96
N ALA A 495 36.71 14.28 -34.81
CA ALA A 495 37.22 14.91 -33.59
C ALA A 495 36.27 14.73 -32.39
N ASP A 496 34.96 14.67 -32.64
CA ASP A 496 33.97 14.43 -31.61
C ASP A 496 33.94 12.97 -31.16
N ALA A 497 33.97 12.03 -32.12
CA ALA A 497 34.09 10.60 -31.83
C ALA A 497 35.37 10.29 -31.03
N GLY A 498 36.50 10.88 -31.42
CA GLY A 498 37.76 10.71 -30.70
C GLY A 498 37.71 11.23 -29.26
N ARG A 499 37.02 12.35 -29.00
CA ARG A 499 36.85 12.87 -27.63
C ARG A 499 35.99 11.95 -26.76
N GLN A 500 34.94 11.34 -27.33
CA GLN A 500 34.07 10.42 -26.61
C GLN A 500 34.78 9.10 -26.31
N LEU A 501 35.40 8.47 -27.32
CA LEU A 501 36.07 7.17 -27.20
C LEU A 501 37.31 7.22 -26.30
N PHE A 502 38.03 8.34 -26.27
CA PHE A 502 39.30 8.46 -25.56
C PHE A 502 39.27 9.40 -24.36
N ALA A 503 38.08 9.75 -23.86
CA ALA A 503 37.85 10.74 -22.81
C ALA A 503 38.79 10.63 -21.59
N ALA A 504 39.01 9.41 -21.08
CA ALA A 504 39.89 9.15 -19.94
C ALA A 504 41.39 9.26 -20.31
N SER A 505 41.80 8.62 -21.41
CA SER A 505 43.22 8.60 -21.83
C SER A 505 43.73 9.96 -22.32
N ARG A 506 42.82 10.83 -22.76
CA ARG A 506 43.10 12.19 -23.23
C ARG A 506 43.63 13.10 -22.12
N GLN A 507 43.16 12.92 -20.89
CA GLN A 507 43.59 13.71 -19.73
C GLN A 507 45.03 13.40 -19.29
N GLN A 508 45.61 12.29 -19.76
CA GLN A 508 46.89 11.77 -19.31
C GLN A 508 48.02 11.90 -20.35
N ARG A 509 47.76 12.46 -21.55
CA ARG A 509 48.74 12.51 -22.66
C ARG A 509 48.98 13.93 -23.17
N ASN A 510 50.27 14.24 -23.43
CA ASN A 510 50.74 15.55 -23.91
C ASN A 510 50.40 15.87 -25.38
N THR A 511 50.03 14.88 -26.21
CA THR A 511 49.64 15.09 -27.61
C THR A 511 48.24 14.54 -27.87
N THR A 512 47.36 15.41 -28.35
CA THR A 512 45.89 15.23 -28.38
C THR A 512 45.37 15.10 -29.82
N ASN A 513 45.88 14.14 -30.58
CA ASN A 513 45.30 13.84 -31.90
C ASN A 513 44.43 12.58 -31.84
N ASP A 514 43.32 12.68 -31.09
CA ASP A 514 42.37 11.58 -30.90
C ASP A 514 41.64 11.21 -32.21
N SER A 515 41.51 12.15 -33.15
CA SER A 515 40.98 11.89 -34.50
C SER A 515 41.86 10.90 -35.28
N ASP A 516 43.17 11.06 -35.23
CA ASP A 516 44.10 10.14 -35.92
C ASP A 516 44.04 8.72 -35.32
N ARG A 517 43.75 8.59 -34.03
CA ARG A 517 43.56 7.30 -33.36
C ARG A 517 42.30 6.58 -33.83
N VAL A 518 41.17 7.30 -33.93
CA VAL A 518 39.93 6.74 -34.51
C VAL A 518 40.18 6.31 -35.96
N LYS A 519 40.83 7.16 -36.75
CA LYS A 519 41.17 6.86 -38.16
C LYS A 519 42.02 5.59 -38.30
N LYS A 520 43.09 5.47 -37.51
CA LYS A 520 43.97 4.28 -37.53
C LYS A 520 43.25 3.02 -37.07
N TYR A 521 42.35 3.13 -36.10
CA TYR A 521 41.58 1.99 -35.61
C TYR A 521 40.61 1.46 -36.67
N LEU A 522 39.82 2.35 -37.29
CA LEU A 522 38.89 1.97 -38.37
C LEU A 522 39.61 1.34 -39.57
N ALA A 523 40.79 1.87 -39.93
CA ALA A 523 41.58 1.36 -41.05
C ALA A 523 42.05 -0.10 -40.86
N ARG A 524 42.16 -0.61 -39.62
CA ARG A 524 42.51 -2.02 -39.36
C ARG A 524 41.43 -2.98 -39.86
N PHE A 525 40.20 -2.49 -39.98
CA PHE A 525 39.04 -3.26 -40.43
C PHE A 525 38.57 -2.85 -41.82
N GLY A 526 39.40 -2.11 -42.57
CA GLY A 526 39.06 -1.64 -43.92
C GLY A 526 38.06 -0.48 -43.96
N LEU A 527 37.74 0.13 -42.81
CA LEU A 527 36.75 1.20 -42.70
C LEU A 527 37.39 2.59 -42.68
N SER A 528 36.63 3.57 -43.17
CA SER A 528 37.00 4.97 -43.26
C SER A 528 35.92 5.87 -42.63
N TRP A 529 36.28 7.06 -42.16
CA TRP A 529 35.28 7.98 -41.61
C TRP A 529 34.21 8.41 -42.61
N ARG A 530 34.49 8.31 -43.92
CA ARG A 530 33.51 8.63 -44.97
C ARG A 530 32.36 7.63 -45.01
N ASP A 531 32.53 6.45 -44.42
CA ASP A 531 31.52 5.39 -44.41
C ASP A 531 30.37 5.74 -43.45
N PHE A 532 30.56 6.74 -42.58
CA PHE A 532 29.59 7.19 -41.57
C PHE A 532 28.94 8.55 -41.90
N GLN A 533 29.18 9.12 -43.10
CA GLN A 533 28.66 10.42 -43.53
C GLN A 533 27.37 10.34 -44.35
#